data_AF-A0A8J2V5D9-F1
#
_entry.id   AF-A0A8J2V5D9-F1
#
_cell.length_a   1.000
_cell.length_b   1.000
_cell.length_c   1.000
_cell.angle_alpha   90.00
_cell.angle_beta   90.00
_cell.angle_gamma   90.00
#
_symmetry.space_group_name_H-M   'P 1'
#
loop_
_entity.id
_entity.type
_entity.pdbx_description
1 polymer ?
#
loop_
_entity_poly.entity_id
_entity_poly.type
_entity_poly.pdbx_seq_one_letter_code
_entity_poly.pdbx_strand_id
1 'polypeptide(L)'
;MKSGLKNLAEHARAGGLPRAATASGWRLFAILLILAGFALSGVAQAQVTGQPGTGEGQAAPVPEAPVVGQDGIGDDAGDSAGPAIGEEDAPATSSLFGAPAVEEEEARPLDPFAAMLTRRGPSAIRLSSRTPQLYKTTEGDETFVFQADGSYGFIRFPCDGSDETLECALLSGRRAEEILILDATRSPRGDVTYTDQSGTAVLRVTSNGGATLFVPEEGFAGYEDDSIVPLGGRAVLPVGKVGGTLKSPPMAYEIAAQRMRRASEVIEQRHGFYITFMAPGTYAGNQAVLADAVLTTAKGIDQVAADPLGARIVAERLAVVEFVPDAEPSMKLQDGALTVFYNPAAGLQGRPSSLAVTRYLEGAL
;
A
#
# COMPACT_ATOMS: atom_id res chain seq x y z
N MET A 1 -14.58 12.22 67.80
CA MET A 1 -14.56 12.68 66.38
C MET A 1 -14.28 11.49 65.48
N LYS A 2 -15.33 10.91 64.88
CA LYS A 2 -15.33 10.05 63.68
C LYS A 2 -16.79 9.68 63.38
N SER A 3 -17.44 10.57 62.64
CA SER A 3 -18.64 10.32 61.83
C SER A 3 -18.23 9.39 60.68
N GLY A 4 -18.99 8.43 60.16
CA GLY A 4 -20.41 8.17 60.22
C GLY A 4 -20.77 7.52 58.87
N LEU A 5 -20.85 6.19 58.83
CA LEU A 5 -21.35 5.40 57.70
C LEU A 5 -22.85 5.70 57.52
N LYS A 6 -23.25 6.17 56.34
CA LYS A 6 -24.66 6.25 55.92
C LYS A 6 -24.82 5.91 54.44
N ASN A 7 -25.65 4.87 54.24
CA ASN A 7 -26.75 4.76 53.30
C ASN A 7 -26.47 4.75 51.79
N LEU A 8 -26.83 3.64 51.15
CA LEU A 8 -27.89 3.62 50.12
C LEU A 8 -28.35 2.17 49.88
N ALA A 9 -29.53 1.87 50.42
CA ALA A 9 -30.35 0.72 50.11
C ALA A 9 -31.77 1.24 49.82
N GLU A 10 -32.56 0.41 49.16
CA GLU A 10 -33.97 0.58 48.75
C GLU A 10 -34.23 1.39 47.47
N HIS A 11 -34.57 0.67 46.40
CA HIS A 11 -35.87 0.83 45.73
C HIS A 11 -36.28 -0.50 45.10
N ALA A 12 -37.36 -1.09 45.62
CA ALA A 12 -38.09 -2.22 45.06
C ALA A 12 -39.58 -1.89 45.05
N ARG A 13 -40.25 -2.19 43.92
CA ARG A 13 -41.69 -2.36 43.63
C ARG A 13 -41.96 -1.82 42.22
N ALA A 14 -42.85 -2.36 41.38
CA ALA A 14 -43.70 -3.54 41.39
C ALA A 14 -44.36 -3.63 40.00
N GLY A 15 -44.83 -4.84 39.63
CA GLY A 15 -45.78 -5.06 38.53
C GLY A 15 -45.11 -5.59 37.26
N GLY A 16 -45.58 -6.64 36.60
CA GLY A 16 -46.76 -7.47 36.78
C GLY A 16 -46.85 -8.38 35.56
N LEU A 17 -46.84 -9.69 35.77
CA LEU A 17 -47.15 -10.67 34.73
C LEU A 17 -48.65 -10.67 34.43
N PRO A 18 -49.02 -11.00 33.18
CA PRO A 18 -49.92 -12.14 33.06
C PRO A 18 -49.37 -13.23 32.12
N ARG A 19 -49.56 -14.46 32.60
CA ARG A 19 -49.57 -15.70 31.81
C ARG A 19 -50.81 -15.69 30.89
N ALA A 20 -50.68 -16.22 29.67
CA ALA A 20 -51.16 -17.56 29.32
C ALA A 20 -51.43 -17.72 27.81
N ALA A 21 -51.16 -18.96 27.36
CA ALA A 21 -51.98 -19.74 26.43
C ALA A 21 -51.77 -19.60 24.91
N THR A 22 -51.18 -20.69 24.39
CA THR A 22 -51.76 -21.62 23.40
C THR A 22 -51.47 -21.48 21.90
N ALA A 23 -51.21 -22.68 21.36
CA ALA A 23 -51.55 -23.19 20.03
C ALA A 23 -50.62 -22.77 18.88
N SER A 24 -49.81 -23.71 18.39
CA SER A 24 -50.15 -24.69 17.33
C SER A 24 -50.06 -24.05 15.95
N GLY A 25 -49.24 -24.63 15.08
CA GLY A 25 -49.20 -24.22 13.68
C GLY A 25 -48.03 -24.79 12.92
N TRP A 26 -48.03 -26.11 12.74
CA TRP A 26 -47.40 -26.76 11.59
C TRP A 26 -47.56 -25.91 10.32
N ARG A 27 -46.46 -25.63 9.63
CA ARG A 27 -46.44 -25.65 8.15
C ARG A 27 -45.13 -26.25 7.67
N LEU A 28 -45.18 -27.57 7.49
CA LEU A 28 -44.53 -28.26 6.39
C LEU A 28 -44.87 -27.51 5.08
N PHE A 29 -43.86 -27.10 4.33
CA PHE A 29 -43.97 -26.94 2.88
C PHE A 29 -42.90 -27.84 2.25
N ALA A 30 -43.30 -29.07 2.02
CA ALA A 30 -42.84 -29.88 0.89
C ALA A 30 -43.89 -29.72 -0.22
N ILE A 31 -43.43 -29.61 -1.48
CA ILE A 31 -44.13 -29.66 -2.79
C ILE A 31 -43.25 -28.80 -3.72
N LEU A 32 -42.79 -29.20 -4.91
CA LEU A 32 -43.05 -30.36 -5.75
C LEU A 32 -41.86 -30.49 -6.72
N LEU A 33 -41.46 -31.73 -6.98
CA LEU A 33 -40.76 -32.13 -8.20
C LEU A 33 -41.58 -31.69 -9.44
N ILE A 34 -40.98 -30.95 -10.36
CA ILE A 34 -41.38 -31.01 -11.77
C ILE A 34 -40.15 -31.43 -12.58
N LEU A 35 -40.11 -32.74 -12.84
CA LEU A 35 -39.48 -33.33 -14.01
C LEU A 35 -40.25 -32.84 -15.23
N ALA A 36 -39.64 -32.01 -16.06
CA ALA A 36 -40.05 -31.82 -17.45
C ALA A 36 -38.79 -31.84 -18.30
N GLY A 37 -38.66 -32.90 -19.10
CA GLY A 37 -37.53 -33.15 -19.95
C GLY A 37 -37.31 -32.04 -20.96
N PHE A 38 -36.07 -31.57 -21.06
CA PHE A 38 -35.61 -30.93 -22.28
C PHE A 38 -35.07 -32.00 -23.22
N ALA A 39 -35.87 -32.25 -24.24
CA ALA A 39 -35.56 -33.10 -25.35
C ALA A 39 -34.30 -32.58 -26.07
N LEU A 40 -33.43 -33.52 -26.41
CA LEU A 40 -32.43 -33.37 -27.46
C LEU A 40 -33.09 -32.80 -28.73
N SER A 41 -32.67 -31.60 -29.11
CA SER A 41 -32.79 -31.13 -30.49
C SER A 41 -31.38 -31.07 -31.06
N GLY A 42 -31.06 -32.09 -31.85
CA GLY A 42 -29.92 -32.05 -32.74
C GLY A 42 -30.20 -31.19 -33.97
N VAL A 43 -29.12 -31.04 -34.75
CA VAL A 43 -29.06 -30.64 -36.15
C VAL A 43 -29.11 -29.13 -36.42
N ALA A 44 -27.92 -28.55 -36.61
CA ALA A 44 -27.54 -27.98 -37.90
C ALA A 44 -26.01 -27.75 -37.92
N GLN A 45 -25.26 -28.75 -38.39
CA GLN A 45 -23.93 -28.51 -38.92
C GLN A 45 -24.08 -27.76 -40.24
N ALA A 46 -23.71 -26.49 -40.26
CA ALA A 46 -23.51 -25.75 -41.50
C ALA A 46 -22.25 -26.28 -42.18
N GLN A 47 -22.44 -27.15 -43.18
CA GLN A 47 -21.40 -27.48 -44.15
C GLN A 47 -21.13 -26.24 -45.01
N VAL A 48 -20.05 -25.52 -44.70
CA VAL A 48 -19.47 -24.54 -45.62
C VAL A 48 -18.63 -25.31 -46.62
N THR A 49 -19.23 -25.59 -47.77
CA THR A 49 -18.52 -26.02 -48.98
C THR A 49 -18.02 -24.76 -49.69
N GLY A 50 -16.74 -24.44 -49.46
CA GLY A 50 -16.03 -23.35 -50.12
C GLY A 50 -14.81 -23.90 -50.85
N GLN A 51 -14.86 -23.83 -52.18
CA GLN A 51 -13.86 -24.26 -53.16
C GLN A 51 -12.44 -23.70 -52.92
N PRO A 52 -11.37 -24.45 -53.26
CA PRO A 52 -10.02 -23.93 -53.27
C PRO A 52 -9.82 -23.03 -54.50
N GLY A 53 -9.68 -21.73 -54.26
CA GLY A 53 -9.19 -20.79 -55.26
C GLY A 53 -7.67 -20.89 -55.37
N THR A 54 -7.20 -21.42 -56.49
CA THR A 54 -5.83 -21.29 -56.98
C THR A 54 -5.54 -19.81 -57.25
N GLY A 55 -4.72 -19.21 -56.39
CA GLY A 55 -4.15 -17.88 -56.59
C GLY A 55 -2.64 -17.95 -56.41
N GLU A 56 -1.92 -18.11 -57.53
CA GLU A 56 -0.50 -17.82 -57.61
C GLU A 56 -0.28 -16.35 -57.29
N GLY A 57 0.42 -16.09 -56.17
CA GLY A 57 0.77 -14.75 -55.70
C GLY A 57 2.23 -14.72 -55.28
N GLN A 58 3.07 -14.47 -56.29
CA GLN A 58 4.43 -13.93 -56.27
C GLN A 58 5.03 -13.64 -54.87
N ALA A 59 6.05 -14.41 -54.46
CA ALA A 59 6.91 -14.07 -53.35
C ALA A 59 7.71 -12.79 -53.65
N ALA A 60 7.61 -11.80 -52.77
CA ALA A 60 8.48 -10.63 -52.78
C ALA A 60 9.89 -11.01 -52.27
N PRO A 61 10.97 -10.46 -52.85
CA PRO A 61 12.33 -10.78 -52.48
C PRO A 61 12.72 -10.19 -51.12
N VAL A 62 13.41 -11.01 -50.33
CA VAL A 62 14.11 -10.64 -49.10
C VAL A 62 15.25 -9.68 -49.44
N PRO A 63 15.39 -8.51 -48.80
CA PRO A 63 16.58 -7.69 -48.93
C PRO A 63 17.75 -8.33 -48.17
N GLU A 64 18.80 -8.71 -48.92
CA GLU A 64 20.11 -9.08 -48.40
C GLU A 64 20.72 -7.93 -47.60
N ALA A 65 21.11 -8.20 -46.36
CA ALA A 65 21.92 -7.29 -45.56
C ALA A 65 23.40 -7.41 -45.98
N PRO A 66 24.13 -6.28 -46.11
CA PRO A 66 25.52 -6.30 -46.53
C PRO A 66 26.45 -6.81 -45.41
N VAL A 67 27.28 -7.79 -45.80
CA VAL A 67 28.47 -8.25 -45.08
C VAL A 67 29.51 -7.13 -45.08
N VAL A 68 29.85 -6.65 -43.88
CA VAL A 68 31.03 -5.82 -43.57
C VAL A 68 31.63 -6.50 -42.34
N GLY A 69 32.80 -7.12 -42.41
CA GLY A 69 34.10 -6.48 -42.57
C GLY A 69 34.94 -6.92 -41.38
N GLN A 70 35.62 -8.05 -41.58
CA GLN A 70 36.62 -8.67 -40.71
C GLN A 70 37.89 -7.83 -40.79
N ASP A 71 38.54 -7.46 -39.68
CA ASP A 71 39.98 -7.20 -39.59
C ASP A 71 40.47 -6.94 -38.15
N GLY A 72 41.62 -7.53 -37.80
CA GLY A 72 42.53 -7.17 -36.68
C GLY A 72 42.28 -7.92 -35.37
N ILE A 73 42.96 -9.04 -35.04
CA ILE A 73 44.39 -9.23 -34.72
C ILE A 73 44.91 -8.25 -33.66
N GLY A 74 45.21 -8.80 -32.48
CA GLY A 74 45.82 -8.13 -31.35
C GLY A 74 46.10 -9.14 -30.24
N ASP A 75 47.07 -10.01 -30.51
CA ASP A 75 47.75 -10.81 -29.49
C ASP A 75 48.43 -9.87 -28.50
N ASP A 76 48.26 -10.10 -27.19
CA ASP A 76 49.35 -9.82 -26.26
C ASP A 76 49.31 -10.79 -25.08
N ALA A 77 50.31 -11.67 -25.11
CA ALA A 77 50.70 -12.59 -24.06
C ALA A 77 51.39 -11.81 -22.94
N GLY A 78 50.96 -12.01 -21.71
CA GLY A 78 51.53 -11.40 -20.51
C GLY A 78 51.68 -12.43 -19.40
N ASP A 79 52.59 -13.35 -19.62
CA ASP A 79 53.12 -14.34 -18.69
C ASP A 79 53.75 -13.66 -17.46
N SER A 80 53.42 -14.10 -16.25
CA SER A 80 54.31 -13.95 -15.09
C SER A 80 53.92 -14.92 -13.97
N ALA A 81 54.75 -15.97 -13.88
CA ALA A 81 54.74 -16.99 -12.86
C ALA A 81 55.42 -16.54 -11.55
N GLY A 82 54.78 -16.90 -10.43
CA GLY A 82 55.36 -17.39 -9.17
C GLY A 82 56.04 -16.40 -8.20
N PRO A 83 56.43 -16.84 -6.98
CA PRO A 83 56.17 -18.13 -6.32
C PRO A 83 55.60 -18.01 -4.88
N ALA A 84 55.21 -19.17 -4.34
CA ALA A 84 54.97 -19.43 -2.92
C ALA A 84 56.26 -19.29 -2.08
N ILE A 85 56.14 -18.86 -0.81
CA ILE A 85 56.83 -19.36 0.41
C ILE A 85 56.12 -18.71 1.62
N GLY A 86 55.91 -19.43 2.73
CA GLY A 86 55.85 -18.79 4.06
C GLY A 86 54.89 -19.38 5.08
N GLU A 87 55.19 -20.61 5.52
CA GLU A 87 54.68 -21.20 6.77
C GLU A 87 55.56 -20.67 7.92
N GLU A 88 54.97 -19.98 8.91
CA GLU A 88 55.65 -19.65 10.17
C GLU A 88 54.67 -19.72 11.36
N ASP A 89 55.03 -20.60 12.29
CA ASP A 89 54.39 -20.88 13.57
C ASP A 89 54.78 -19.87 14.66
N ALA A 90 53.81 -19.60 15.56
CA ALA A 90 53.95 -19.25 16.99
C ALA A 90 54.44 -17.82 17.40
N PRO A 91 54.35 -17.41 18.70
CA PRO A 91 53.34 -17.64 19.74
C PRO A 91 52.82 -16.33 20.40
N ALA A 92 51.89 -16.49 21.35
CA ALA A 92 51.26 -15.51 22.23
C ALA A 92 52.14 -14.36 22.77
N THR A 93 51.58 -13.15 22.80
CA THR A 93 51.88 -12.15 23.85
C THR A 93 50.65 -11.31 24.22
N SER A 94 50.49 -11.17 25.53
CA SER A 94 49.49 -10.45 26.28
C SER A 94 49.71 -8.94 26.22
N SER A 95 48.64 -8.15 26.08
CA SER A 95 48.54 -6.75 26.53
C SER A 95 47.03 -6.46 26.69
N LEU A 96 46.42 -6.21 27.87
CA LEU A 96 46.78 -5.35 29.00
C LEU A 96 46.91 -3.87 28.61
N PHE A 97 45.79 -3.32 28.10
CA PHE A 97 45.43 -1.90 28.13
C PHE A 97 43.94 -1.87 28.51
N GLY A 98 43.50 -1.35 29.65
CA GLY A 98 43.74 0.00 30.14
C GLY A 98 42.40 0.73 30.06
N ALA A 99 41.48 0.45 30.99
CA ALA A 99 40.22 1.16 31.10
C ALA A 99 40.50 2.64 31.47
N PRO A 100 39.94 3.63 30.77
CA PRO A 100 40.05 5.02 31.20
C PRO A 100 39.23 5.20 32.47
N ALA A 101 39.87 5.80 33.47
CA ALA A 101 39.23 6.29 34.68
C ALA A 101 38.11 7.26 34.31
N VAL A 102 36.91 6.97 34.80
CA VAL A 102 35.78 7.90 34.80
C VAL A 102 36.10 8.93 35.86
N GLU A 103 36.60 10.09 35.44
CA GLU A 103 36.64 11.28 36.30
C GLU A 103 35.19 11.70 36.54
N GLU A 104 34.78 11.70 37.81
CA GLU A 104 33.50 12.23 38.27
C GLU A 104 33.50 13.75 38.03
N GLU A 105 33.00 14.14 36.87
CA GLU A 105 32.84 15.54 36.48
C GLU A 105 31.72 16.16 37.35
N GLU A 106 32.18 16.86 38.37
CA GLU A 106 31.44 17.69 39.32
C GLU A 106 30.35 18.50 38.60
N ALA A 107 29.09 18.23 38.94
CA ALA A 107 27.90 18.79 38.33
C ALA A 107 27.87 20.32 38.46
N ARG A 108 28.38 21.02 37.44
CA ARG A 108 28.25 22.47 37.36
C ARG A 108 26.77 22.84 37.15
N PRO A 109 26.25 23.85 37.87
CA PRO A 109 24.87 24.29 37.71
C PRO A 109 24.63 24.74 36.27
N LEU A 110 23.78 24.01 35.56
CA LEU A 110 23.35 24.31 34.20
C LEU A 110 22.67 25.68 34.17
N ASP A 111 23.27 26.63 33.48
CA ASP A 111 22.67 27.93 33.18
C ASP A 111 21.38 27.69 32.36
N PRO A 112 20.18 28.04 32.88
CA PRO A 112 18.92 27.79 32.22
C PRO A 112 18.78 28.55 30.88
N PHE A 113 19.58 29.59 30.64
CA PHE A 113 19.58 30.32 29.38
C PHE A 113 20.58 29.76 28.36
N ALA A 114 21.63 29.06 28.79
CA ALA A 114 22.59 28.42 27.87
C ALA A 114 21.92 27.31 27.02
N ALA A 115 20.89 26.65 27.57
CA ALA A 115 20.07 25.66 26.86
C ALA A 115 19.20 26.28 25.74
N MET A 116 18.83 27.56 25.84
CA MET A 116 18.02 28.24 24.81
C MET A 116 18.85 28.82 23.66
N LEU A 117 20.15 29.09 23.87
CA LEU A 117 20.96 29.84 22.89
C LEU A 117 22.03 29.01 22.18
N THR A 118 22.46 27.87 22.72
CA THR A 118 23.65 27.16 22.17
C THR A 118 23.40 25.73 21.69
N ARG A 119 22.20 25.18 21.88
CA ARG A 119 21.78 23.99 21.14
C ARG A 119 20.82 24.41 20.05
N ARG A 120 21.36 24.70 18.85
CA ARG A 120 20.75 24.13 17.66
C ARG A 120 20.68 22.62 17.95
N GLY A 121 19.56 22.17 18.51
CA GLY A 121 19.28 20.75 18.73
C GLY A 121 19.56 19.98 17.45
N PRO A 122 19.87 18.67 17.55
CA PRO A 122 20.39 17.85 16.45
C PRO A 122 19.75 18.28 15.14
N SER A 123 20.55 19.03 14.39
CA SER A 123 20.26 19.74 13.14
C SER A 123 18.81 19.66 12.68
N ALA A 124 18.13 20.81 12.69
CA ALA A 124 16.97 21.13 11.84
C ALA A 124 16.92 20.14 10.67
N ILE A 125 15.87 19.31 10.67
CA ILE A 125 15.62 18.28 9.66
C ILE A 125 16.06 18.85 8.34
N ARG A 126 17.19 18.36 7.82
CA ARG A 126 17.49 18.68 6.43
C ARG A 126 16.37 17.99 5.69
N LEU A 127 15.47 18.76 5.08
CA LEU A 127 14.46 18.31 4.12
C LEU A 127 15.06 17.39 3.03
N SER A 128 16.40 17.33 2.93
CA SER A 128 17.17 16.40 2.13
C SER A 128 17.48 15.05 2.79
N SER A 129 16.96 14.73 3.98
CA SER A 129 17.27 13.45 4.62
C SER A 129 16.53 12.35 3.86
N ARG A 130 17.29 11.60 3.05
CA ARG A 130 16.79 10.43 2.32
C ARG A 130 16.39 9.28 3.23
N THR A 131 16.66 9.37 4.53
CA THR A 131 16.29 8.38 5.53
C THR A 131 14.85 8.62 6.00
N PRO A 132 14.00 7.58 6.03
CA PRO A 132 12.67 7.68 6.61
C PRO A 132 12.69 8.19 8.05
N GLN A 133 11.75 9.08 8.38
CA GLN A 133 11.59 9.65 9.70
C GLN A 133 10.20 9.32 10.24
N LEU A 134 10.11 9.01 11.54
CA LEU A 134 8.86 8.82 12.24
C LEU A 134 8.39 10.17 12.77
N TYR A 135 7.17 10.55 12.40
CA TYR A 135 6.46 11.70 12.91
C TYR A 135 5.36 11.24 13.85
N LYS A 136 5.10 12.04 14.88
CA LYS A 136 3.95 11.88 15.77
C LYS A 136 3.13 13.16 15.78
N THR A 137 1.82 13.03 15.75
CA THR A 137 0.90 14.16 15.92
C THR A 137 0.97 14.68 17.36
N THR A 138 0.84 15.99 17.54
CA THR A 138 0.90 16.60 18.89
C THR A 138 -0.40 16.46 19.67
N GLU A 139 -1.51 16.32 18.95
CA GLU A 139 -2.87 16.24 19.51
C GLU A 139 -3.37 14.80 19.67
N GLY A 140 -2.61 13.79 19.18
CA GLY A 140 -3.00 12.39 19.30
C GLY A 140 -1.80 11.43 19.27
N ASP A 141 -2.09 10.14 19.34
CA ASP A 141 -1.07 9.07 19.30
C ASP A 141 -0.79 8.55 17.88
N GLU A 142 -1.39 9.18 16.87
CA GLU A 142 -1.13 8.86 15.47
C GLU A 142 0.33 9.14 15.12
N THR A 143 0.93 8.16 14.45
CA THR A 143 2.28 8.26 13.92
C THR A 143 2.24 8.03 12.42
N PHE A 144 3.24 8.56 11.71
CA PHE A 144 3.47 8.25 10.30
C PHE A 144 4.95 8.28 9.98
N VAL A 145 5.34 7.53 8.96
CA VAL A 145 6.70 7.53 8.44
C VAL A 145 6.72 8.37 7.17
N PHE A 146 7.65 9.31 7.11
CA PHE A 146 7.85 10.17 5.95
C PHE A 146 9.30 10.12 5.47
N GLN A 147 9.47 10.04 4.15
CA GLN A 147 10.77 10.05 3.47
C GLN A 147 10.72 11.02 2.30
N ALA A 148 11.60 12.02 2.30
CA ALA A 148 11.79 12.90 1.14
C ALA A 148 12.82 12.30 0.16
N ASP A 149 12.51 12.32 -1.14
CA ASP A 149 13.41 11.90 -2.21
C ASP A 149 13.31 12.86 -3.41
N GLY A 150 14.19 13.86 -3.44
CA GLY A 150 14.22 14.85 -4.53
C GLY A 150 12.96 15.71 -4.55
N SER A 151 12.22 15.66 -5.68
CA SER A 151 10.95 16.34 -5.89
C SER A 151 9.75 15.58 -5.32
N TYR A 152 9.97 14.39 -4.75
CA TYR A 152 8.90 13.56 -4.21
C TYR A 152 9.01 13.38 -2.70
N GLY A 153 7.87 13.12 -2.07
CA GLY A 153 7.76 12.62 -0.70
C GLY A 153 7.02 11.29 -0.69
N PHE A 154 7.43 10.39 0.19
CA PHE A 154 6.72 9.16 0.48
C PHE A 154 6.20 9.25 1.91
N ILE A 155 4.89 9.10 2.09
CA ILE A 155 4.27 9.04 3.42
C ILE A 155 3.58 7.69 3.59
N ARG A 156 3.68 7.13 4.79
CA ARG A 156 3.10 5.84 5.14
C ARG A 156 2.60 5.88 6.58
N PHE A 157 1.36 5.46 6.83
CA PHE A 157 0.69 5.55 8.13
C PHE A 157 0.65 4.18 8.83
N PRO A 158 1.51 3.88 9.83
CA PRO A 158 1.57 2.60 10.53
C PRO A 158 0.19 2.07 10.92
N CYS A 159 -0.14 0.83 10.52
CA CYS A 159 -1.27 0.09 11.08
C CYS A 159 -1.06 0.01 12.59
N ASP A 160 -2.07 0.39 13.35
CA ASP A 160 -2.14 -0.03 14.75
C ASP A 160 -2.62 -1.49 14.83
N GLY A 161 -2.33 -2.17 15.94
CA GLY A 161 -2.68 -3.58 16.10
C GLY A 161 -4.20 -3.86 16.21
N SER A 162 -5.02 -2.81 16.21
CA SER A 162 -6.48 -2.82 16.28
C SER A 162 -7.15 -2.39 14.96
N ASP A 163 -6.37 -2.00 13.96
CA ASP A 163 -6.86 -1.43 12.72
C ASP A 163 -7.46 -2.51 11.80
N GLU A 164 -8.76 -2.39 11.52
CA GLU A 164 -9.53 -3.29 10.65
C GLU A 164 -9.57 -2.82 9.18
N THR A 165 -8.85 -1.75 8.80
CA THR A 165 -8.78 -1.30 7.41
C THR A 165 -8.33 -2.43 6.47
N LEU A 166 -8.78 -2.39 5.21
CA LEU A 166 -8.50 -3.46 4.24
C LEU A 166 -7.00 -3.69 4.10
N GLU A 167 -6.19 -2.64 4.17
CA GLU A 167 -4.74 -2.72 4.07
C GLU A 167 -4.14 -3.56 5.21
N CYS A 168 -4.55 -3.29 6.45
CA CYS A 168 -4.11 -4.03 7.63
C CYS A 168 -4.67 -5.48 7.61
N ALA A 169 -5.89 -5.68 7.11
CA ALA A 169 -6.51 -6.99 6.93
C ALA A 169 -5.87 -7.82 5.81
N LEU A 170 -5.36 -7.21 4.73
CA LEU A 170 -4.73 -7.89 3.59
C LEU A 170 -3.38 -8.54 3.94
N LEU A 171 -2.77 -8.23 5.09
CA LEU A 171 -1.43 -8.75 5.40
C LEU A 171 -1.31 -9.59 6.68
N SER A 172 -2.42 -10.02 7.30
CA SER A 172 -2.39 -11.01 8.40
C SER A 172 -1.37 -10.66 9.50
N GLY A 173 -1.35 -9.40 9.96
CA GLY A 173 -0.42 -8.95 11.00
C GLY A 173 0.98 -8.59 10.51
N ARG A 174 1.21 -8.48 9.19
CA ARG A 174 2.36 -7.76 8.62
C ARG A 174 1.89 -6.40 8.10
N ARG A 175 2.71 -5.36 8.25
CA ARG A 175 2.36 -3.97 7.94
C ARG A 175 2.05 -3.78 6.46
N ALA A 176 0.78 -3.54 6.10
CA ALA A 176 0.40 -3.05 4.78
C ALA A 176 -0.31 -1.74 4.98
N GLU A 177 0.33 -0.71 4.49
CA GLU A 177 -0.21 0.63 4.40
C GLU A 177 0.22 1.10 3.03
N GLU A 178 -0.69 1.69 2.28
CA GLU A 178 -0.34 2.37 1.07
C GLU A 178 0.72 3.43 1.36
N ILE A 179 1.80 3.36 0.58
CA ILE A 179 2.77 4.44 0.53
C ILE A 179 2.21 5.47 -0.46
N LEU A 180 1.75 6.59 0.07
CA LEU A 180 1.30 7.71 -0.75
C LEU A 180 2.53 8.43 -1.30
N ILE A 181 2.45 8.76 -2.58
CA ILE A 181 3.47 9.51 -3.31
C ILE A 181 2.99 10.95 -3.37
N LEU A 182 3.85 11.85 -2.93
CA LEU A 182 3.55 13.27 -2.84
C LEU A 182 4.52 14.08 -3.71
N ASP A 183 4.01 15.11 -4.37
CA ASP A 183 4.80 16.07 -5.13
C ASP A 183 5.23 17.24 -4.24
N ALA A 184 6.53 17.55 -4.26
CA ALA A 184 7.12 18.60 -3.43
C ALA A 184 7.11 19.96 -4.14
N THR A 185 6.37 20.91 -3.59
CA THR A 185 6.36 22.31 -4.02
C THR A 185 7.03 23.20 -2.99
N ARG A 186 8.15 23.84 -3.36
CA ARG A 186 8.88 24.76 -2.47
C ARG A 186 8.22 26.14 -2.45
N SER A 187 7.95 26.62 -1.24
CA SER A 187 7.43 27.96 -0.98
C SER A 187 8.57 29.00 -0.86
N PRO A 188 8.30 30.31 -1.10
CA PRO A 188 9.32 31.37 -1.02
C PRO A 188 10.03 31.48 0.32
N ARG A 189 9.37 31.10 1.41
CA ARG A 189 9.92 31.12 2.79
C ARG A 189 10.77 29.89 3.13
N GLY A 190 11.02 29.01 2.16
CA GLY A 190 11.81 27.79 2.35
C GLY A 190 11.03 26.59 2.87
N ASP A 191 9.72 26.74 3.11
CA ASP A 191 8.83 25.62 3.42
C ASP A 191 8.60 24.76 2.17
N VAL A 192 8.31 23.48 2.36
CA VAL A 192 7.95 22.55 1.29
C VAL A 192 6.56 22.02 1.57
N THR A 193 5.65 22.19 0.61
CA THR A 193 4.32 21.60 0.64
C THR A 193 4.32 20.37 -0.25
N TYR A 194 3.93 19.23 0.32
CA TYR A 194 3.78 17.96 -0.34
C TYR A 194 2.31 17.77 -0.66
N THR A 195 2.00 17.66 -1.95
CA THR A 195 0.63 17.45 -2.45
C THR A 195 0.47 16.02 -2.96
N ASP A 196 -0.73 15.45 -2.84
CA ASP A 196 -1.04 14.20 -3.51
C ASP A 196 -1.18 14.40 -5.03
N GLN A 197 -1.45 13.30 -5.74
CA GLN A 197 -1.72 13.29 -7.18
C GLN A 197 -2.94 14.16 -7.61
N SER A 198 -3.80 14.56 -6.67
CA SER A 198 -4.92 15.46 -6.95
C SER A 198 -4.57 16.94 -6.81
N GLY A 199 -3.35 17.23 -6.34
CA GLY A 199 -2.91 18.59 -5.98
C GLY A 199 -3.36 19.01 -4.59
N THR A 200 -3.99 18.13 -3.81
CA THR A 200 -4.41 18.42 -2.44
C THR A 200 -3.20 18.38 -1.52
N ALA A 201 -3.00 19.42 -0.71
CA ALA A 201 -1.90 19.45 0.24
C ALA A 201 -2.11 18.37 1.32
N VAL A 202 -1.09 17.52 1.51
CA VAL A 202 -1.11 16.43 2.52
C VAL A 202 -0.15 16.74 3.66
N LEU A 203 1.05 17.26 3.36
CA LEU A 203 2.06 17.53 4.38
C LEU A 203 2.79 18.82 4.04
N ARG A 204 2.90 19.75 4.99
CA ARG A 204 3.82 20.88 4.88
C ARG A 204 4.93 20.73 5.87
N VAL A 205 6.17 20.81 5.39
CA VAL A 205 7.38 20.79 6.21
C VAL A 205 8.02 22.16 6.13
N THR A 206 8.15 22.81 7.28
CA THR A 206 8.78 24.13 7.40
C THR A 206 10.30 24.03 7.35
N SER A 207 10.97 25.15 7.05
CA SER A 207 12.43 25.19 6.97
C SER A 207 13.16 24.83 8.27
N ASN A 208 12.51 24.93 9.44
CA ASN A 208 13.08 24.56 10.73
C ASN A 208 12.83 23.08 11.10
N GLY A 209 12.11 22.32 10.25
CA GLY A 209 11.76 20.92 10.47
C GLY A 209 10.43 20.69 11.19
N GLY A 210 9.73 21.74 11.63
CA GLY A 210 8.33 21.61 12.05
C GLY A 210 7.48 21.18 10.85
N ALA A 211 6.53 20.28 11.07
CA ALA A 211 5.65 19.84 10.00
C ALA A 211 4.17 19.96 10.41
N THR A 212 3.32 20.06 9.41
CA THR A 212 1.87 20.15 9.54
C THR A 212 1.26 19.13 8.60
N LEU A 213 0.52 18.17 9.17
CA LEU A 213 -0.25 17.21 8.38
C LEU A 213 -1.62 17.82 8.08
N PHE A 214 -1.99 17.82 6.80
CA PHE A 214 -3.32 18.16 6.32
C PHE A 214 -4.05 16.85 6.03
N VAL A 215 -5.14 16.60 6.74
CA VAL A 215 -5.99 15.43 6.46
C VAL A 215 -6.82 15.75 5.20
N PRO A 216 -6.78 14.90 4.16
CA PRO A 216 -7.61 15.11 2.98
C PRO A 216 -9.10 14.93 3.36
N GLU A 217 -9.91 15.94 3.06
CA GLU A 217 -11.32 16.03 3.46
C GLU A 217 -12.21 14.93 2.85
N GLU A 218 -11.81 14.30 1.75
CA GLU A 218 -12.68 13.44 0.94
C GLU A 218 -12.35 11.93 1.01
N GLY A 219 -11.30 11.52 1.75
CA GLY A 219 -10.82 10.11 1.74
C GLY A 219 -10.88 9.37 3.08
N PHE A 220 -11.16 10.08 4.18
CA PHE A 220 -11.24 9.52 5.54
C PHE A 220 -12.64 9.64 6.16
N ALA A 221 -13.61 10.16 5.40
CA ALA A 221 -14.96 10.49 5.87
C ALA A 221 -15.88 9.27 6.10
N GLY A 222 -15.38 8.03 5.96
CA GLY A 222 -16.13 6.81 6.30
C GLY A 222 -16.18 6.49 7.81
N TYR A 223 -15.43 7.21 8.64
CA TYR A 223 -15.52 7.14 10.10
C TYR A 223 -16.42 8.28 10.61
N GLU A 224 -17.73 8.14 10.41
CA GLU A 224 -18.74 8.92 11.14
C GLU A 224 -18.78 8.44 12.61
N ASP A 225 -17.76 8.78 13.39
CA ASP A 225 -17.93 8.95 14.83
C ASP A 225 -17.97 10.45 15.12
N ASP A 226 -19.08 10.89 15.72
CA ASP A 226 -19.56 12.27 15.88
C ASP A 226 -18.73 13.08 16.91
N SER A 227 -17.44 12.74 17.08
CA SER A 227 -16.52 13.32 18.07
C SER A 227 -15.28 13.99 17.46
N ILE A 228 -15.16 14.12 16.14
CA ILE A 228 -13.92 14.60 15.50
C ILE A 228 -14.17 15.90 14.73
N VAL A 229 -13.68 17.00 15.31
CA VAL A 229 -13.48 18.30 14.64
C VAL A 229 -12.60 18.07 13.40
N PRO A 230 -12.89 18.69 12.24
CA PRO A 230 -12.14 18.46 10.99
C PRO A 230 -10.63 18.62 11.22
N LEU A 231 -9.89 17.53 11.01
CA LEU A 231 -8.48 17.31 11.36
C LEU A 231 -7.47 18.10 10.50
N GLY A 232 -7.83 19.31 10.04
CA GLY A 232 -6.94 20.20 9.30
C GLY A 232 -5.96 20.94 10.22
N GLY A 233 -4.64 20.76 10.00
CA GLY A 233 -3.62 21.64 10.58
C GLY A 233 -2.87 21.12 11.81
N ARG A 234 -2.74 19.80 11.99
CA ARG A 234 -2.06 19.23 13.16
C ARG A 234 -0.55 19.46 13.08
N ALA A 235 0.01 20.06 14.13
CA ALA A 235 1.45 20.11 14.29
C ALA A 235 1.99 18.70 14.55
N VAL A 236 3.01 18.31 13.79
CA VAL A 236 3.66 17.01 13.91
C VAL A 236 5.14 17.24 14.16
N LEU A 237 5.71 16.39 15.00
CA LEU A 237 7.11 16.47 15.38
C LEU A 237 7.84 15.18 14.97
N PRO A 238 9.07 15.28 14.48
CA PRO A 238 9.92 14.12 14.30
C PRO A 238 10.22 13.50 15.67
N VAL A 239 9.85 12.25 15.87
CA VAL A 239 10.11 11.51 17.11
C VAL A 239 11.27 10.51 16.97
N GLY A 240 11.68 10.21 15.74
CA GLY A 240 12.82 9.32 15.51
C GLY A 240 13.14 9.10 14.04
N LYS A 241 14.25 8.39 13.80
CA LYS A 241 14.59 7.86 12.48
C LYS A 241 14.10 6.43 12.39
N VAL A 242 13.55 6.06 11.24
CA VAL A 242 13.19 4.68 10.94
C VAL A 242 14.23 4.12 9.99
N GLY A 243 14.77 2.94 10.29
CA GLY A 243 15.70 2.26 9.39
C GLY A 243 15.01 1.84 8.08
N GLY A 244 15.78 1.72 7.01
CA GLY A 244 15.31 1.23 5.71
C GLY A 244 14.87 2.33 4.75
N THR A 245 13.99 1.97 3.82
CA THR A 245 13.45 2.83 2.76
C THR A 245 11.96 2.58 2.64
N LEU A 246 11.18 3.60 2.31
CA LEU A 246 9.78 3.47 1.93
C LEU A 246 9.62 3.02 0.47
N LYS A 247 10.71 2.84 -0.28
CA LYS A 247 10.65 2.18 -1.60
C LYS A 247 10.29 0.71 -1.45
N SER A 248 9.43 0.20 -2.33
CA SER A 248 9.02 -1.20 -2.30
C SER A 248 10.23 -2.12 -2.49
N PRO A 249 10.48 -3.06 -1.56
CA PRO A 249 11.55 -4.03 -1.74
C PRO A 249 11.22 -4.95 -2.91
N PRO A 250 12.22 -5.53 -3.60
CA PRO A 250 11.95 -6.49 -4.65
C PRO A 250 11.10 -7.67 -4.16
N MET A 251 10.06 -8.03 -4.93
CA MET A 251 9.17 -9.14 -4.58
C MET A 251 9.03 -10.11 -5.75
N ALA A 252 8.80 -11.39 -5.41
CA ALA A 252 8.50 -12.43 -6.39
C ALA A 252 7.01 -12.40 -6.79
N TYR A 253 6.69 -12.96 -7.95
CA TYR A 253 5.32 -13.00 -8.47
C TYR A 253 4.35 -13.73 -7.54
N GLU A 254 4.82 -14.77 -6.84
CA GLU A 254 4.00 -15.57 -5.92
C GLU A 254 3.42 -14.71 -4.79
N ILE A 255 4.14 -13.67 -4.36
CA ILE A 255 3.66 -12.71 -3.34
C ILE A 255 2.53 -11.85 -3.92
N ALA A 256 2.67 -11.37 -5.15
CA ALA A 256 1.62 -10.62 -5.83
C ALA A 256 0.37 -11.50 -6.05
N ALA A 257 0.56 -12.74 -6.50
CA ALA A 257 -0.53 -13.71 -6.68
C ALA A 257 -1.25 -14.06 -5.37
N GLN A 258 -0.51 -14.15 -4.27
CA GLN A 258 -1.10 -14.32 -2.94
C GLN A 258 -1.94 -13.09 -2.54
N ARG A 259 -1.44 -11.88 -2.79
CA ARG A 259 -2.20 -10.64 -2.53
C ARG A 259 -3.48 -10.56 -3.36
N MET A 260 -3.44 -10.98 -4.63
CA MET A 260 -4.63 -11.00 -5.50
C MET A 260 -5.73 -11.90 -4.93
N ARG A 261 -5.39 -13.15 -4.57
CA ARG A 261 -6.37 -14.07 -3.94
C ARG A 261 -6.95 -13.49 -2.65
N ARG A 262 -6.09 -12.91 -1.82
CA ARG A 262 -6.52 -12.33 -0.55
C ARG A 262 -7.37 -11.07 -0.72
N ALA A 263 -7.12 -10.26 -1.76
CA ALA A 263 -7.97 -9.14 -2.11
C ALA A 263 -9.39 -9.59 -2.43
N SER A 264 -9.54 -10.64 -3.23
CA SER A 264 -10.85 -11.26 -3.49
C SER A 264 -11.54 -11.73 -2.22
N GLU A 265 -10.83 -12.47 -1.36
CA GLU A 265 -11.37 -13.01 -0.10
C GLU A 265 -11.82 -11.90 0.86
N VAL A 266 -11.02 -10.85 1.03
CA VAL A 266 -11.35 -9.75 1.95
C VAL A 266 -12.55 -8.94 1.45
N ILE A 267 -12.62 -8.65 0.14
CA ILE A 267 -13.77 -7.95 -0.44
C ILE A 267 -15.05 -8.78 -0.29
N GLU A 268 -14.98 -10.09 -0.55
CA GLU A 268 -16.11 -11.00 -0.34
C GLU A 268 -16.57 -11.03 1.11
N GLN A 269 -15.62 -11.18 2.04
CA GLN A 269 -15.93 -11.24 3.47
C GLN A 269 -16.60 -9.95 3.98
N ARG A 270 -16.18 -8.79 3.47
CA ARG A 270 -16.63 -7.49 3.97
C ARG A 270 -17.93 -7.02 3.30
N HIS A 271 -18.05 -7.21 2.00
CA HIS A 271 -19.11 -6.61 1.19
C HIS A 271 -20.10 -7.62 0.62
N GLY A 272 -19.83 -8.92 0.75
CA GLY A 272 -20.74 -9.99 0.34
C GLY A 272 -20.78 -10.27 -1.17
N PHE A 273 -19.81 -9.79 -1.94
CA PHE A 273 -19.65 -10.08 -3.36
C PHE A 273 -18.20 -10.42 -3.72
N TYR A 274 -18.01 -11.25 -4.75
CA TYR A 274 -16.70 -11.74 -5.14
C TYR A 274 -16.19 -11.03 -6.40
N ILE A 275 -14.97 -10.49 -6.34
CA ILE A 275 -14.24 -9.93 -7.49
C ILE A 275 -12.98 -10.74 -7.71
N THR A 276 -12.73 -11.20 -8.93
CA THR A 276 -11.51 -11.94 -9.26
C THR A 276 -10.36 -10.97 -9.56
N PHE A 277 -9.28 -11.01 -8.78
CA PHE A 277 -8.05 -10.28 -9.09
C PHE A 277 -7.10 -11.22 -9.83
N MET A 278 -6.63 -10.80 -11.01
CA MET A 278 -5.72 -11.60 -11.81
C MET A 278 -4.72 -10.75 -12.59
N ALA A 279 -3.60 -11.35 -12.97
CA ALA A 279 -2.58 -10.73 -13.80
C ALA A 279 -2.31 -11.70 -14.96
N PRO A 280 -2.93 -11.52 -16.14
CA PRO A 280 -2.70 -12.41 -17.28
C PRO A 280 -1.32 -12.17 -17.91
N GLY A 281 -0.65 -13.22 -18.39
CA GLY A 281 0.63 -13.11 -19.10
C GLY A 281 1.83 -13.70 -18.35
N THR A 282 3.03 -13.35 -18.79
CA THR A 282 4.30 -13.87 -18.25
C THR A 282 4.99 -12.80 -17.42
N TYR A 283 5.32 -13.15 -16.17
CA TYR A 283 5.93 -12.24 -15.20
C TYR A 283 7.33 -12.74 -14.87
N ALA A 284 8.34 -11.90 -15.15
CA ALA A 284 9.73 -12.16 -14.82
C ALA A 284 10.31 -11.00 -14.02
N GLY A 285 11.24 -11.28 -13.11
CA GLY A 285 11.91 -10.26 -12.32
C GLY A 285 11.05 -9.68 -11.20
N ASN A 286 11.33 -8.43 -10.83
CA ASN A 286 10.74 -7.77 -9.67
C ASN A 286 9.25 -7.44 -9.87
N GLN A 287 8.39 -8.03 -9.05
CA GLN A 287 6.94 -7.83 -9.04
C GLN A 287 6.45 -6.96 -7.88
N ALA A 288 7.33 -6.16 -7.28
CA ALA A 288 6.97 -5.26 -6.19
C ALA A 288 5.84 -4.31 -6.59
N VAL A 289 5.94 -3.68 -7.78
CA VAL A 289 4.92 -2.74 -8.28
C VAL A 289 3.59 -3.42 -8.52
N LEU A 290 3.58 -4.65 -9.06
CA LEU A 290 2.35 -5.43 -9.24
C LEU A 290 1.69 -5.74 -7.89
N ALA A 291 2.46 -6.29 -6.94
CA ALA A 291 1.97 -6.60 -5.61
C ALA A 291 1.37 -5.38 -4.91
N ASP A 292 1.94 -4.22 -5.19
CA ASP A 292 1.56 -2.92 -4.68
C ASP A 292 0.33 -2.34 -5.40
N ALA A 293 0.21 -2.52 -6.71
CA ALA A 293 -0.98 -2.14 -7.49
C ALA A 293 -2.20 -2.95 -7.04
N VAL A 294 -2.03 -4.24 -6.74
CA VAL A 294 -3.11 -5.09 -6.20
C VAL A 294 -3.67 -4.51 -4.91
N LEU A 295 -2.80 -4.08 -4.00
CA LEU A 295 -3.19 -3.50 -2.73
C LEU A 295 -3.95 -2.18 -2.91
N THR A 296 -3.43 -1.27 -3.73
CA THR A 296 -4.06 0.05 -3.95
C THR A 296 -5.39 -0.08 -4.68
N THR A 297 -5.49 -0.98 -5.66
CA THR A 297 -6.76 -1.26 -6.35
C THR A 297 -7.80 -1.89 -5.41
N ALA A 298 -7.41 -2.88 -4.61
CA ALA A 298 -8.32 -3.50 -3.65
C ALA A 298 -8.85 -2.48 -2.62
N LYS A 299 -7.98 -1.58 -2.14
CA LYS A 299 -8.38 -0.48 -1.25
C LYS A 299 -9.32 0.50 -1.92
N GLY A 300 -9.06 0.90 -3.16
CA GLY A 300 -9.95 1.82 -3.87
C GLY A 300 -11.35 1.22 -4.09
N ILE A 301 -11.42 -0.06 -4.45
CA ILE A 301 -12.69 -0.79 -4.57
C ILE A 301 -13.41 -0.85 -3.21
N ASP A 302 -12.70 -1.15 -2.14
CA ASP A 302 -13.23 -1.19 -0.78
C ASP A 302 -13.79 0.15 -0.30
N GLN A 303 -13.13 1.26 -0.65
CA GLN A 303 -13.62 2.61 -0.36
C GLN A 303 -14.95 2.89 -1.07
N VAL A 304 -15.07 2.54 -2.35
CA VAL A 304 -16.34 2.70 -3.08
C VAL A 304 -17.42 1.78 -2.51
N ALA A 305 -17.05 0.55 -2.15
CA ALA A 305 -17.98 -0.43 -1.58
C ALA A 305 -18.36 -0.14 -0.11
N ALA A 306 -17.68 0.78 0.57
CA ALA A 306 -18.06 1.20 1.92
C ALA A 306 -19.43 1.90 1.94
N ASP A 307 -19.82 2.57 0.86
CA ASP A 307 -21.18 3.07 0.66
C ASP A 307 -22.12 1.94 0.17
N PRO A 308 -23.29 1.70 0.80
CA PRO A 308 -24.21 0.66 0.36
C PRO A 308 -24.65 0.76 -1.10
N LEU A 309 -24.78 1.97 -1.65
CA LEU A 309 -25.09 2.17 -3.07
C LEU A 309 -23.88 1.82 -3.94
N GLY A 310 -22.69 2.33 -3.59
CA GLY A 310 -21.43 1.98 -4.23
C GLY A 310 -21.16 0.47 -4.26
N ALA A 311 -21.32 -0.23 -3.13
CA ALA A 311 -21.21 -1.70 -3.04
C ALA A 311 -22.11 -2.41 -4.03
N ARG A 312 -23.38 -2.00 -4.13
CA ARG A 312 -24.33 -2.59 -5.06
C ARG A 312 -23.90 -2.39 -6.50
N ILE A 313 -23.48 -1.19 -6.87
CA ILE A 313 -23.07 -0.89 -8.25
C ILE A 313 -21.79 -1.67 -8.60
N VAL A 314 -20.81 -1.71 -7.69
CA VAL A 314 -19.59 -2.51 -7.84
C VAL A 314 -19.95 -3.99 -8.04
N ALA A 315 -20.82 -4.56 -7.20
CA ALA A 315 -21.25 -5.95 -7.33
C ALA A 315 -21.94 -6.28 -8.66
N GLU A 316 -22.71 -5.33 -9.21
CA GLU A 316 -23.42 -5.50 -10.48
C GLU A 316 -22.52 -5.30 -11.72
N ARG A 317 -21.47 -4.48 -11.60
CA ARG A 317 -20.70 -3.99 -12.76
C ARG A 317 -19.21 -4.33 -12.77
N LEU A 318 -18.67 -4.90 -11.70
CA LEU A 318 -17.26 -5.27 -11.62
C LEU A 318 -17.13 -6.72 -11.16
N ALA A 319 -16.74 -7.60 -12.08
CA ALA A 319 -16.53 -9.02 -11.82
C ALA A 319 -15.03 -9.37 -11.74
N VAL A 320 -14.19 -8.67 -12.50
CA VAL A 320 -12.77 -8.99 -12.66
C VAL A 320 -11.91 -7.73 -12.61
N VAL A 321 -10.74 -7.84 -11.97
CA VAL A 321 -9.66 -6.85 -12.03
C VAL A 321 -8.45 -7.53 -12.67
N GLU A 322 -8.00 -6.97 -13.80
CA GLU A 322 -6.85 -7.46 -14.55
C GLU A 322 -5.67 -6.50 -14.44
N PHE A 323 -4.51 -6.99 -14.02
CA PHE A 323 -3.28 -6.18 -13.99
C PHE A 323 -2.45 -6.44 -15.24
N VAL A 324 -2.17 -5.39 -16.00
CA VAL A 324 -1.42 -5.46 -17.26
C VAL A 324 -0.23 -4.49 -17.20
N PRO A 325 1.00 -4.93 -17.51
CA PRO A 325 2.13 -4.01 -17.55
C PRO A 325 2.02 -3.05 -18.75
N ASP A 326 2.27 -1.76 -18.51
CA ASP A 326 2.30 -0.71 -19.54
C ASP A 326 3.32 0.39 -19.18
N ALA A 327 3.68 1.24 -20.15
CA ALA A 327 4.58 2.37 -19.93
C ALA A 327 3.94 3.46 -19.06
N GLU A 328 2.63 3.66 -19.15
CA GLU A 328 1.89 4.67 -18.40
C GLU A 328 0.85 4.01 -17.47
N PRO A 329 0.86 4.33 -16.17
CA PRO A 329 -0.14 3.81 -15.26
C PRO A 329 -1.52 4.42 -15.59
N SER A 330 -2.50 3.56 -15.84
CA SER A 330 -3.86 3.97 -16.20
C SER A 330 -4.88 2.90 -15.83
N MET A 331 -6.17 3.20 -16.00
CA MET A 331 -7.26 2.27 -15.70
C MET A 331 -8.31 2.32 -16.81
N LYS A 332 -8.91 1.17 -17.10
CA LYS A 332 -10.01 1.05 -18.06
C LYS A 332 -11.03 0.05 -17.52
N LEU A 333 -12.31 0.42 -17.57
CA LEU A 333 -13.42 -0.44 -17.19
C LEU A 333 -14.20 -0.78 -18.46
N GLN A 334 -14.30 -2.07 -18.76
CA GLN A 334 -15.01 -2.55 -19.94
C GLN A 334 -15.64 -3.92 -19.64
N ASP A 335 -16.92 -4.06 -19.95
CA ASP A 335 -17.65 -5.35 -19.90
C ASP A 335 -17.50 -6.11 -18.57
N GLY A 336 -17.46 -5.39 -17.44
CA GLY A 336 -17.31 -5.99 -16.12
C GLY A 336 -15.87 -6.25 -15.68
N ALA A 337 -14.88 -5.88 -16.49
CA ALA A 337 -13.47 -6.02 -16.20
C ALA A 337 -12.79 -4.65 -16.04
N LEU A 338 -12.18 -4.42 -14.88
CA LEU A 338 -11.28 -3.30 -14.63
C LEU A 338 -9.86 -3.71 -15.00
N THR A 339 -9.35 -3.25 -16.14
CA THR A 339 -7.95 -3.37 -16.50
C THR A 339 -7.15 -2.25 -15.84
N VAL A 340 -6.19 -2.62 -14.99
CA VAL A 340 -5.25 -1.74 -14.32
C VAL A 340 -3.90 -1.85 -15.03
N PHE A 341 -3.53 -0.79 -15.74
CA PHE A 341 -2.24 -0.68 -16.38
C PHE A 341 -1.20 -0.17 -15.37
N TYR A 342 -0.06 -0.85 -15.24
CA TYR A 342 0.99 -0.49 -14.28
C TYR A 342 2.38 -0.55 -14.93
N ASN A 343 3.27 0.36 -14.56
CA ASN A 343 4.65 0.41 -15.06
C ASN A 343 5.64 -0.21 -14.05
N PRO A 344 6.14 -1.43 -14.28
CA PRO A 344 7.08 -2.08 -13.37
C PRO A 344 8.42 -1.35 -13.24
N ALA A 345 8.82 -0.55 -14.24
CA ALA A 345 10.08 0.20 -14.24
C ALA A 345 10.01 1.51 -13.45
N ALA A 346 8.81 2.08 -13.25
CA ALA A 346 8.60 3.34 -12.53
C ALA A 346 8.54 3.19 -11.00
N GLY A 347 8.70 1.98 -10.47
CA GLY A 347 8.64 1.72 -9.03
C GLY A 347 7.27 2.08 -8.45
N LEU A 348 7.26 2.77 -7.30
CA LEU A 348 6.00 3.19 -6.66
C LEU A 348 5.10 4.05 -7.55
N GLN A 349 5.69 4.90 -8.41
CA GLN A 349 4.94 5.76 -9.33
C GLN A 349 4.31 4.97 -10.49
N GLY A 350 4.72 3.72 -10.67
CA GLY A 350 4.19 2.85 -11.71
C GLY A 350 2.85 2.24 -11.41
N ARG A 351 2.17 2.58 -10.32
CA ARG A 351 0.83 2.08 -10.00
C ARG A 351 -0.15 3.24 -9.77
N PRO A 352 -1.44 3.07 -10.09
CA PRO A 352 -2.48 3.95 -9.56
C PRO A 352 -2.52 3.88 -8.03
N SER A 353 -2.74 5.02 -7.38
CA SER A 353 -3.06 5.06 -5.95
C SER A 353 -4.49 4.58 -5.69
N SER A 354 -4.81 4.27 -4.45
CA SER A 354 -6.18 3.88 -4.07
C SER A 354 -7.18 5.00 -4.37
N LEU A 355 -6.82 6.26 -4.08
CA LEU A 355 -7.67 7.42 -4.38
C LEU A 355 -7.92 7.59 -5.88
N ALA A 356 -6.93 7.27 -6.74
CA ALA A 356 -7.15 7.27 -8.19
C ALA A 356 -8.19 6.23 -8.58
N VAL A 357 -8.08 5.03 -8.00
CA VAL A 357 -9.00 3.91 -8.27
C VAL A 357 -10.41 4.26 -7.81
N THR A 358 -10.57 4.79 -6.59
CA THR A 358 -11.86 5.22 -6.03
C THR A 358 -12.55 6.22 -6.94
N ARG A 359 -11.88 7.32 -7.27
CA ARG A 359 -12.44 8.37 -8.15
C ARG A 359 -12.75 7.87 -9.55
N TYR A 360 -11.91 7.00 -10.08
CA TYR A 360 -12.14 6.39 -11.38
C TYR A 360 -13.42 5.56 -11.37
N LEU A 361 -13.61 4.73 -10.33
CA LEU A 361 -14.80 3.89 -10.20
C LEU A 361 -16.07 4.72 -9.94
N GLU A 362 -16.01 5.74 -9.08
CA GLU A 362 -17.13 6.66 -8.84
C GLU A 362 -17.57 7.41 -10.11
N GLY A 363 -16.62 7.72 -11.01
CA GLY A 363 -16.92 8.37 -12.29
C GLY A 363 -17.36 7.41 -13.40
N ALA A 364 -16.99 6.13 -13.32
CA ALA A 364 -17.20 5.14 -14.38
C ALA A 364 -18.41 4.22 -14.15
N LEU A 365 -18.87 4.09 -12.90
CA LEU A 365 -19.97 3.22 -12.48
C LEU A 365 -21.29 3.99 -12.36
#